data_AF-A0A3P7LNI7-F1
#
_entry.id   AF-A0A3P7LNI7-F1
#
_cell.length_a   1.000
_cell.length_b   1.000
_cell.length_c   1.000
_cell.angle_alpha   90.00
_cell.angle_beta   90.00
_cell.angle_gamma   90.00
#
_symmetry.space_group_name_H-M   'P 1'
#
loop_
_entity.id
_entity.type
_entity.pdbx_description
1 polymer ?
#
loop_
_entity_poly.entity_id
_entity_poly.type
_entity_poly.pdbx_seq_one_letter_code
_entity_poly.pdbx_strand_id
1 'polypeptide(L)'
;MPWLYYRSQQASLILADTALTATYASGSTLNLYLGTYSLGGEFQGFQNASDTNTLQLCKDTLAVMQAAFRFGTTYSQQCELNADDLFDSEKYPLAFYDPYIFFYDATDGGIPKLFPVPVLNTALLDSTNKLVNLETSNNNWQLTRRLFLVDNVAGKTSLTEQVPTVVRYAQSIKLTITPRGTDQAGLIYPPMLTITYADLKASEHYGKGATVQVTPLAWSDIDSS
;
A
#
# COMPACT_ATOMS: atom_id res chain seq x y z
N MET A 1 -18.16 8.75 0.82
CA MET A 1 -16.83 8.27 0.40
C MET A 1 -15.81 8.86 1.38
N PRO A 2 -14.95 8.06 2.03
CA PRO A 2 -13.92 8.59 2.92
C PRO A 2 -13.05 9.63 2.20
N TRP A 3 -12.51 10.61 2.93
CA TRP A 3 -11.59 11.58 2.35
C TRP A 3 -10.33 10.88 1.80
N LEU A 4 -9.89 11.24 0.60
CA LEU A 4 -8.72 10.62 -0.04
C LEU A 4 -7.39 11.06 0.59
N TYR A 5 -7.33 12.31 1.05
CA TYR A 5 -6.12 12.96 1.52
C TYR A 5 -6.25 13.33 3.00
N TYR A 6 -5.12 13.36 3.73
CA TYR A 6 -5.07 13.83 5.12
C TYR A 6 -4.89 15.36 5.22
N ARG A 7 -5.61 16.14 4.39
CA ARG A 7 -5.32 17.57 4.06
C ARG A 7 -5.24 18.55 5.24
N SER A 8 -5.65 18.17 6.44
CA SER A 8 -5.70 19.05 7.60
C SER A 8 -4.52 18.89 8.57
N GLN A 9 -3.57 18.00 8.31
CA GLN A 9 -2.45 17.70 9.22
C GLN A 9 -1.14 17.51 8.45
N GLN A 10 -0.02 17.95 9.04
CA GLN A 10 1.32 17.65 8.52
C GLN A 10 1.56 16.14 8.58
N ALA A 11 2.26 15.57 7.59
CA ALA A 11 2.52 14.14 7.56
C ALA A 11 3.29 13.66 8.80
N SER A 12 4.21 14.48 9.30
CA SER A 12 4.94 14.22 10.54
C SER A 12 4.02 13.98 11.75
N LEU A 13 2.93 14.75 11.88
CA LEU A 13 1.97 14.60 12.97
C LEU A 13 1.12 13.34 12.82
N ILE A 14 0.73 13.02 11.59
CA ILE A 14 -0.02 11.78 11.29
C ILE A 14 0.84 10.56 11.62
N LEU A 15 2.11 10.59 11.27
CA LEU A 15 3.07 9.50 11.53
C LEU A 15 3.54 9.44 12.99
N ALA A 16 3.27 10.48 13.79
CA ALA A 16 3.56 10.52 15.22
C ALA A 16 2.32 10.32 16.10
N ASP A 17 1.15 10.02 15.51
CA ASP A 17 -0.11 9.84 16.24
C ASP A 17 0.01 8.70 17.26
N THR A 18 -0.42 8.95 18.49
CA THR A 18 -0.33 8.00 19.59
C THR A 18 -1.63 7.25 19.88
N ALA A 19 -2.72 7.58 19.18
CA ALA A 19 -4.04 6.97 19.35
C ALA A 19 -4.12 5.51 18.89
N LEU A 20 -3.15 5.03 18.09
CA LEU A 20 -2.97 3.59 17.86
C LEU A 20 -2.41 2.93 19.12
N THR A 21 -3.19 2.08 19.78
CA THR A 21 -2.77 1.38 21.01
C THR A 21 -2.48 -0.12 20.80
N ALA A 22 -2.38 -0.55 19.52
CA ALA A 22 -2.00 -1.91 19.17
C ALA A 22 -0.57 -2.22 19.64
N THR A 23 -0.39 -3.39 20.24
CA THR A 23 0.93 -3.90 20.66
C THR A 23 1.31 -5.13 19.84
N TYR A 24 2.58 -5.21 19.47
CA TYR A 24 3.14 -6.31 18.69
C TYR A 24 4.41 -6.85 19.35
N ALA A 25 4.48 -8.18 19.47
CA ALA A 25 5.70 -8.87 19.85
C ALA A 25 6.55 -9.18 18.61
N SER A 26 7.86 -9.32 18.77
CA SER A 26 8.73 -9.78 17.67
C SER A 26 8.22 -11.11 17.10
N GLY A 27 8.13 -11.20 15.77
CA GLY A 27 7.59 -12.35 15.04
C GLY A 27 6.06 -12.46 15.00
N SER A 28 5.32 -11.59 15.69
CA SER A 28 3.86 -11.56 15.59
C SER A 28 3.39 -11.01 14.25
N THR A 29 2.19 -11.40 13.82
CA THR A 29 1.60 -10.92 12.57
C THR A 29 0.96 -9.56 12.78
N LEU A 30 1.27 -8.61 11.90
CA LEU A 30 0.59 -7.33 11.81
C LEU A 30 -0.85 -7.52 11.32
N ASN A 31 -1.82 -6.99 12.07
CA ASN A 31 -3.23 -7.05 11.70
C ASN A 31 -3.59 -5.97 10.67
N LEU A 32 -2.97 -6.04 9.48
CA LEU A 32 -3.23 -5.11 8.38
C LEU A 32 -4.48 -5.55 7.59
N TYR A 33 -5.50 -4.71 7.59
CA TYR A 33 -6.74 -4.90 6.87
C TYR A 33 -6.88 -3.90 5.73
N LEU A 34 -7.49 -4.34 4.63
CA LEU A 34 -7.79 -3.53 3.47
C LEU A 34 -9.31 -3.39 3.33
N GLY A 35 -9.81 -2.16 3.44
CA GLY A 35 -11.14 -1.82 2.95
C GLY A 35 -11.09 -1.81 1.42
N THR A 36 -11.81 -2.73 0.79
CA THR A 36 -11.77 -2.90 -0.67
C THR A 36 -12.95 -2.19 -1.32
N TYR A 37 -12.71 -1.52 -2.45
CA TYR A 37 -13.73 -0.83 -3.22
C TYR A 37 -13.62 -1.17 -4.70
N SER A 38 -14.77 -1.32 -5.36
CA SER A 38 -14.83 -1.50 -6.81
C SER A 38 -14.48 -0.21 -7.56
N LEU A 39 -14.28 -0.31 -8.87
CA LEU A 39 -14.11 0.86 -9.76
C LEU A 39 -15.25 1.88 -9.61
N GLY A 40 -16.48 1.42 -9.41
CA GLY A 40 -17.66 2.27 -9.16
C GLY A 40 -17.68 2.93 -7.77
N GLY A 41 -16.71 2.62 -6.91
CA GLY A 41 -16.60 3.14 -5.55
C GLY A 41 -17.45 2.39 -4.52
N GLU A 42 -18.04 1.26 -4.88
CA GLU A 42 -18.82 0.42 -3.96
C GLU A 42 -17.90 -0.32 -3.00
N PHE A 43 -18.23 -0.29 -1.71
CA PHE A 43 -17.47 -0.99 -0.67
C PHE A 43 -17.74 -2.50 -0.73
N GLN A 44 -16.67 -3.29 -0.84
CA GLN A 44 -16.71 -4.75 -0.98
C GLN A 44 -16.42 -5.49 0.33
N GLY A 45 -16.02 -4.77 1.39
CA GLY A 45 -15.69 -5.36 2.69
C GLY A 45 -14.24 -5.15 3.11
N PHE A 46 -13.93 -5.62 4.32
CA PHE A 46 -12.58 -5.64 4.87
C PHE A 46 -11.94 -7.00 4.65
N GLN A 47 -10.68 -7.01 4.25
CA GLN A 47 -9.89 -8.22 4.04
C GLN A 47 -8.56 -8.11 4.79
N ASN A 48 -8.15 -9.17 5.48
CA ASN A 48 -6.82 -9.22 6.08
C ASN A 48 -5.78 -9.43 4.96
N ALA A 49 -4.85 -8.48 4.83
CA ALA A 49 -3.85 -8.47 3.77
C ALA A 49 -2.93 -9.70 3.80
N SER A 50 -2.69 -10.26 4.98
CA SER A 50 -1.87 -11.47 5.17
C SER A 50 -2.59 -12.77 4.78
N ASP A 51 -3.92 -12.79 4.85
CA ASP A 51 -4.71 -13.97 4.49
C ASP A 51 -4.96 -14.02 2.98
N THR A 52 -5.15 -12.86 2.35
CA THR A 52 -5.50 -12.77 0.93
C THR A 52 -4.31 -12.50 0.00
N ASN A 53 -3.17 -12.06 0.53
CA ASN A 53 -1.99 -11.62 -0.23
C ASN A 53 -2.30 -10.48 -1.23
N THR A 54 -3.31 -9.66 -0.94
CA THR A 54 -3.86 -8.63 -1.84
C THR A 54 -2.90 -7.47 -2.13
N LEU A 55 -1.78 -7.34 -1.40
CA LEU A 55 -0.74 -6.34 -1.68
C LEU A 55 0.45 -6.89 -2.50
N GLN A 56 0.44 -8.18 -2.83
CA GLN A 56 1.58 -8.83 -3.48
C GLN A 56 1.27 -9.20 -4.95
N LEU A 57 1.89 -8.45 -5.86
CA LEU A 57 1.86 -8.74 -7.29
C LEU A 57 2.70 -9.97 -7.66
N CYS A 58 3.82 -10.17 -6.98
CA CYS A 58 4.63 -11.38 -7.07
C CYS A 58 3.93 -12.51 -6.33
N LYS A 59 3.71 -13.63 -7.03
CA LYS A 59 3.14 -14.84 -6.43
C LYS A 59 4.28 -15.75 -5.97
N ASP A 60 4.12 -16.29 -4.78
CA ASP A 60 5.05 -17.24 -4.16
C ASP A 60 4.24 -18.19 -3.26
N THR A 61 4.91 -18.99 -2.44
CA THR A 61 4.27 -19.78 -1.39
C THR A 61 3.59 -18.87 -0.36
N LEU A 62 2.45 -19.32 0.16
CA LEU A 62 1.71 -18.57 1.19
C LEU A 62 2.61 -18.18 2.39
N ALA A 63 3.51 -19.07 2.81
CA ALA A 63 4.41 -18.82 3.92
C ALA A 63 5.38 -17.66 3.66
N VAL A 64 5.94 -17.57 2.44
CA VAL A 64 6.82 -16.46 2.04
C VAL A 64 6.04 -15.17 1.96
N MET A 65 4.85 -15.20 1.36
CA MET A 65 4.00 -14.00 1.23
C MET A 65 3.54 -13.47 2.60
N GLN A 66 3.17 -14.36 3.52
CA GLN A 66 2.77 -13.98 4.89
C GLN A 66 3.93 -13.43 5.73
N ALA A 67 5.18 -13.81 5.44
CA ALA A 67 6.35 -13.28 6.14
C ALA A 67 6.47 -11.76 6.00
N ALA A 68 5.91 -11.18 4.93
CA ALA A 68 5.90 -9.74 4.68
C ALA A 68 5.09 -8.93 5.71
N PHE A 69 4.26 -9.58 6.51
CA PHE A 69 3.44 -8.97 7.57
C PHE A 69 3.94 -9.31 8.98
N ARG A 70 5.11 -9.93 9.13
CA ARG A 70 5.67 -10.24 10.45
C ARG A 70 6.39 -9.04 11.02
N PHE A 71 6.04 -8.67 12.25
CA PHE A 71 6.64 -7.58 12.98
C PHE A 71 8.04 -7.97 13.49
N GLY A 72 9.01 -7.04 13.41
CA GLY A 72 10.40 -7.26 13.79
C GLY A 72 11.20 -8.16 12.84
N THR A 73 10.79 -8.32 11.57
CA THR A 73 11.52 -9.12 10.58
C THR A 73 11.69 -8.41 9.25
N THR A 74 12.91 -8.40 8.71
CA THR A 74 13.16 -7.87 7.35
C THR A 74 12.63 -8.81 6.29
N TYR A 75 11.84 -8.24 5.37
CA TYR A 75 11.28 -8.92 4.21
C TYR A 75 11.53 -8.09 2.96
N SER A 76 11.91 -8.77 1.87
CA SER A 76 11.98 -8.18 0.54
C SER A 76 11.69 -9.26 -0.48
N GLN A 77 10.79 -8.96 -1.40
CA GLN A 77 10.49 -9.83 -2.54
C GLN A 77 10.61 -9.02 -3.81
N GLN A 78 11.17 -9.64 -4.84
CA GLN A 78 11.28 -9.09 -6.18
C GLN A 78 10.98 -10.20 -7.19
N CYS A 79 10.24 -9.88 -8.24
CA CYS A 79 9.98 -10.80 -9.34
C CYS A 79 9.83 -10.04 -10.67
N GLU A 80 9.82 -10.81 -11.76
CA GLU A 80 9.42 -10.32 -13.07
C GLU A 80 7.99 -10.75 -13.38
N LEU A 81 7.18 -9.82 -13.87
CA LEU A 81 5.84 -10.08 -14.39
C LEU A 81 5.86 -9.93 -15.91
N ASN A 82 5.05 -10.73 -16.60
CA ASN A 82 4.76 -10.47 -18.00
C ASN A 82 3.95 -9.18 -18.11
N ALA A 83 4.40 -8.24 -18.94
CA ALA A 83 3.72 -6.98 -19.14
C ALA A 83 2.28 -7.18 -19.62
N ASP A 84 2.04 -8.15 -20.51
CA ASP A 84 0.71 -8.45 -21.07
C ASP A 84 -0.31 -8.79 -19.99
N ASP A 85 0.12 -9.45 -18.91
CA ASP A 85 -0.74 -9.79 -17.79
C ASP A 85 -1.33 -8.52 -17.13
N LEU A 86 -0.54 -7.44 -17.04
CA LEU A 86 -0.99 -6.19 -16.42
C LEU A 86 -2.02 -5.44 -17.28
N PHE A 87 -2.09 -5.72 -18.59
CA PHE A 87 -3.14 -5.22 -19.48
C PHE A 87 -4.45 -6.03 -19.36
N ASP A 88 -4.39 -7.23 -18.78
CA ASP A 88 -5.55 -8.12 -18.60
C ASP A 88 -6.33 -7.77 -17.32
N SER A 89 -7.54 -7.24 -17.51
CA SER A 89 -8.44 -6.85 -16.41
C SER A 89 -9.08 -8.03 -15.68
N GLU A 90 -9.08 -9.23 -16.25
CA GLU A 90 -9.52 -10.44 -15.55
C GLU A 90 -8.42 -10.94 -14.61
N LYS A 91 -7.16 -10.87 -15.05
CA LYS A 91 -6.00 -11.30 -14.27
C LYS A 91 -5.62 -10.31 -13.17
N TYR A 92 -5.63 -9.01 -13.48
CA TYR A 92 -5.41 -7.94 -12.52
C TYR A 92 -6.57 -6.92 -12.59
N PRO A 93 -7.72 -7.24 -11.97
CA PRO A 93 -8.84 -6.31 -11.92
C PRO A 93 -8.48 -5.07 -11.11
N LEU A 94 -8.84 -3.89 -11.64
CA LEU A 94 -8.70 -2.64 -10.90
C LEU A 94 -9.65 -2.64 -9.69
N ALA A 95 -9.03 -2.62 -8.51
CA ALA A 95 -9.69 -2.43 -7.23
C ALA A 95 -8.91 -1.39 -6.40
N PHE A 96 -9.64 -0.69 -5.54
CA PHE A 96 -9.08 0.28 -4.63
C PHE A 96 -9.02 -0.28 -3.21
N TYR A 97 -7.94 0.05 -2.51
CA TYR A 97 -7.68 -0.42 -1.16
C TYR A 97 -7.40 0.75 -0.23
N ASP A 98 -8.14 0.81 0.87
CA ASP A 98 -7.88 1.69 2.00
C ASP A 98 -7.27 0.84 3.14
N PRO A 99 -5.98 1.00 3.52
CA PRO A 99 -5.34 0.14 4.51
C PRO A 99 -5.58 0.64 5.94
N TYR A 100 -5.69 -0.30 6.87
CA TYR A 100 -5.96 -0.07 8.29
C TYR A 100 -5.23 -1.07 9.17
N ILE A 101 -4.83 -0.65 10.37
CA ILE A 101 -4.52 -1.58 11.47
C ILE A 101 -5.81 -1.87 12.23
N PHE A 102 -6.17 -3.15 12.29
CA PHE A 102 -7.25 -3.63 13.15
C PHE A 102 -6.68 -3.99 14.52
N PHE A 103 -7.26 -3.44 15.58
CA PHE A 103 -6.82 -3.68 16.95
C PHE A 103 -7.98 -3.59 17.93
N TYR A 104 -7.80 -4.17 19.11
CA TYR A 104 -8.72 -4.02 20.23
C TYR A 104 -8.16 -2.99 21.19
N ASP A 105 -8.95 -1.97 21.52
CA ASP A 105 -8.51 -0.96 22.47
C ASP A 105 -8.86 -1.38 23.90
N ALA A 106 -7.83 -1.79 24.65
CA ALA A 106 -7.98 -2.22 26.04
C ALA A 106 -8.51 -1.09 26.95
N THR A 107 -8.27 0.18 26.59
CA THR A 107 -8.74 1.34 27.37
C THR A 107 -10.23 1.62 27.16
N ASP A 108 -10.81 1.06 26.10
CA ASP A 108 -12.20 1.26 25.69
C ASP A 108 -12.97 -0.06 25.73
N GLY A 109 -12.75 -0.85 26.80
CA GLY A 109 -13.47 -2.11 27.04
C GLY A 109 -13.19 -3.23 26.02
N GLY A 110 -12.11 -3.13 25.24
CA GLY A 110 -11.78 -4.11 24.21
C GLY A 110 -12.64 -3.98 22.96
N ILE A 111 -13.15 -2.77 22.65
CA ILE A 111 -13.88 -2.52 21.41
C ILE A 111 -12.92 -2.64 20.20
N PRO A 112 -13.32 -3.34 19.12
CA PRO A 112 -12.53 -3.39 17.89
C PRO A 112 -12.49 -2.02 17.20
N LYS A 113 -11.29 -1.59 16.82
CA LYS A 113 -11.02 -0.32 16.14
C LYS A 113 -10.19 -0.54 14.88
N LEU A 114 -10.37 0.37 13.93
CA LEU A 114 -9.56 0.48 12.73
C LEU A 114 -8.77 1.79 12.81
N PHE A 115 -7.45 1.69 12.76
CA PHE A 115 -6.57 2.84 12.64
C PHE A 115 -6.10 2.97 11.19
N PRO A 116 -6.29 4.12 10.51
CA PRO A 116 -5.93 4.24 9.11
C PRO A 116 -4.41 4.21 8.92
N VAL A 117 -3.95 3.47 7.91
CA VAL A 117 -2.54 3.41 7.50
C VAL A 117 -2.33 4.43 6.38
N PRO A 118 -1.52 5.49 6.59
CA PRO A 118 -1.22 6.43 5.53
C PRO A 118 -0.45 5.80 4.36
N VAL A 119 -0.80 6.23 3.15
CA VAL A 119 -0.14 5.86 1.90
C VAL A 119 0.69 7.04 1.39
N LEU A 120 1.98 6.80 1.14
CA LEU A 120 2.91 7.76 0.53
C LEU A 120 3.15 7.35 -0.93
N ASN A 121 2.50 8.04 -1.88
CA ASN A 121 2.74 7.84 -3.30
C ASN A 121 3.96 8.66 -3.76
N THR A 122 5.07 8.00 -4.07
CA THR A 122 6.32 8.66 -4.51
C THR A 122 6.22 9.29 -5.90
N ALA A 123 5.25 8.86 -6.71
CA ALA A 123 4.98 9.38 -8.05
C ALA A 123 3.93 10.52 -8.05
N LEU A 124 3.56 11.07 -6.89
CA LEU A 124 2.59 12.16 -6.79
C LEU A 124 3.23 13.50 -7.16
N LEU A 125 2.68 14.13 -8.20
CA LEU A 125 3.02 15.49 -8.62
C LEU A 125 2.05 16.49 -8.01
N ASP A 126 2.56 17.65 -7.59
CA ASP A 126 1.72 18.81 -7.30
C ASP A 126 1.34 19.59 -8.57
N SER A 127 0.59 20.68 -8.39
CA SER A 127 0.19 21.59 -9.46
C SER A 127 1.36 22.29 -10.15
N THR A 128 2.59 22.18 -9.62
CA THR A 128 3.82 22.73 -10.21
C THR A 128 4.69 21.66 -10.87
N ASN A 129 4.18 20.43 -11.02
CA ASN A 129 4.90 19.26 -11.53
C ASN A 129 6.11 18.86 -10.68
N LYS A 130 6.08 19.11 -9.37
CA LYS A 130 7.11 18.64 -8.43
C LYS A 130 6.64 17.38 -7.72
N LEU A 131 7.56 16.41 -7.56
CA LEU A 131 7.35 15.21 -6.76
C LEU A 131 7.38 15.56 -5.27
N VAL A 132 6.21 15.82 -4.69
CA VAL A 132 6.06 16.34 -3.31
C VAL A 132 6.48 15.34 -2.24
N ASN A 133 6.40 14.05 -2.55
CA ASN A 133 6.64 12.97 -1.60
C ASN A 133 8.09 12.46 -1.62
N LEU A 134 9.00 13.17 -2.28
CA LEU A 134 10.44 12.88 -2.31
C LEU A 134 11.28 13.88 -1.50
N GLU A 135 10.65 14.86 -0.85
CA GLU A 135 11.34 15.79 0.04
C GLU A 135 11.88 15.08 1.28
N THR A 136 13.08 15.45 1.74
CA THR A 136 13.69 14.86 2.96
C THR A 136 12.85 15.12 4.21
N SER A 137 12.25 16.31 4.31
CA SER A 137 11.32 16.63 5.38
C SER A 137 9.95 16.07 5.04
N ASN A 138 9.38 15.29 5.96
CA ASN A 138 8.04 14.74 5.80
C ASN A 138 6.92 15.75 6.08
N ASN A 139 7.20 16.96 6.57
CA ASN A 139 6.15 17.94 6.89
C ASN A 139 5.25 18.28 5.68
N ASN A 140 5.84 18.30 4.47
CA ASN A 140 5.15 18.66 3.23
C ASN A 140 4.63 17.46 2.44
N TRP A 141 4.86 16.23 2.93
CA TRP A 141 4.37 15.06 2.23
C TRP A 141 2.85 15.08 2.16
N GLN A 142 2.32 14.69 1.02
CA GLN A 142 0.89 14.50 0.78
C GLN A 142 0.56 13.02 0.92
N LEU A 143 0.10 12.65 2.11
CA LEU A 143 -0.39 11.31 2.40
C LEU A 143 -1.81 11.11 1.86
N THR A 144 -2.06 9.94 1.29
CA THR A 144 -3.38 9.49 0.86
C THR A 144 -3.85 8.30 1.66
N ARG A 145 -5.15 7.99 1.59
CA ARG A 145 -5.75 6.82 2.24
C ARG A 145 -5.90 5.62 1.32
N ARG A 146 -5.84 5.84 0.01
CA ARG A 146 -6.22 4.86 -1.00
C ARG A 146 -5.05 4.56 -1.91
N LEU A 147 -4.92 3.29 -2.27
CA LEU A 147 -4.05 2.80 -3.32
C LEU A 147 -4.79 1.85 -4.26
N PHE A 148 -4.14 1.48 -5.36
CA PHE A 148 -4.50 0.37 -6.22
C PHE A 148 -3.21 -0.36 -6.61
N LEU A 149 -3.32 -1.61 -7.09
CA LEU A 149 -2.14 -2.33 -7.57
C LEU A 149 -1.92 -2.19 -9.07
N VAL A 150 -2.99 -2.25 -9.86
CA VAL A 150 -2.96 -2.12 -11.31
C VAL A 150 -4.17 -1.30 -11.74
N ASP A 151 -3.92 -0.27 -12.53
CA ASP A 151 -4.92 0.52 -13.24
C ASP A 151 -4.72 0.29 -14.74
N ASN A 152 -5.55 -0.60 -15.26
CA ASN A 152 -5.69 -0.94 -16.67
C ASN A 152 -6.99 -0.38 -17.27
N VAL A 153 -7.57 0.64 -16.63
CA VAL A 153 -8.84 1.26 -17.04
C VAL A 153 -8.64 2.70 -17.45
N ALA A 154 -7.89 3.50 -16.68
CA ALA A 154 -7.76 4.93 -16.93
C ALA A 154 -7.10 5.28 -18.27
N GLY A 155 -6.27 4.39 -18.82
CA GLY A 155 -5.62 4.56 -20.12
C GLY A 155 -6.47 4.12 -21.33
N LYS A 156 -7.72 3.65 -21.14
CA LYS A 156 -8.63 3.34 -22.24
C LYS A 156 -9.16 4.63 -22.86
N THR A 157 -9.08 4.75 -24.18
CA THR A 157 -9.54 5.93 -24.91
C THR A 157 -11.00 5.83 -25.34
N SER A 158 -11.59 4.63 -25.27
CA SER A 158 -13.02 4.40 -25.50
C SER A 158 -13.54 3.20 -24.71
N LEU A 159 -14.86 3.12 -24.53
CA LEU A 159 -15.51 2.01 -23.81
C LEU A 159 -15.43 0.66 -24.55
N THR A 160 -15.15 0.68 -25.85
CA THR A 160 -15.04 -0.53 -26.68
C THR A 160 -13.60 -1.03 -26.80
N GLU A 161 -12.63 -0.23 -26.36
CA GLU A 161 -11.21 -0.58 -26.40
C GLU A 161 -10.90 -1.64 -25.33
N GLN A 162 -10.41 -2.79 -25.79
CA GLN A 162 -10.08 -3.90 -24.90
C GLN A 162 -8.76 -3.63 -24.17
N VAL A 163 -7.78 -3.04 -24.88
CA VAL A 163 -6.42 -2.83 -24.39
C VAL A 163 -6.21 -1.34 -24.10
N PRO A 164 -5.95 -0.92 -22.86
CA PRO A 164 -5.64 0.48 -22.55
C PRO A 164 -4.34 0.93 -23.24
N THR A 165 -4.27 2.19 -23.65
CA THR A 165 -3.04 2.76 -24.23
C THR A 165 -1.89 2.84 -23.23
N VAL A 166 -2.23 3.03 -21.94
CA VAL A 166 -1.31 3.05 -20.81
C VAL A 166 -1.89 2.25 -19.65
N VAL A 167 -1.07 1.40 -19.03
CA VAL A 167 -1.37 0.76 -17.74
C VAL A 167 -0.46 1.37 -16.68
N ARG A 168 -1.03 1.71 -15.53
CA ARG A 168 -0.25 2.10 -14.35
C ARG A 168 -0.26 0.96 -13.33
N TYR A 169 0.89 0.59 -12.80
CA TYR A 169 0.98 -0.49 -11.82
C TYR A 169 1.90 -0.12 -10.65
N ALA A 170 1.67 -0.75 -9.50
CA ALA A 170 2.45 -0.61 -8.29
C ALA A 170 3.80 -1.32 -8.47
N GLN A 171 4.79 -0.59 -9.00
CA GLN A 171 6.14 -1.11 -9.21
C GLN A 171 6.82 -1.51 -7.91
N SER A 172 6.61 -0.73 -6.84
CA SER A 172 7.10 -1.10 -5.53
C SER A 172 6.13 -0.70 -4.43
N ILE A 173 5.99 -1.55 -3.42
CA ILE A 173 5.29 -1.22 -2.18
C ILE A 173 6.24 -1.51 -1.01
N LYS A 174 6.27 -0.61 -0.03
CA LYS A 174 7.08 -0.76 1.17
C LYS A 174 6.22 -0.44 2.39
N LEU A 175 6.19 -1.34 3.35
CA LEU A 175 5.57 -1.11 4.64
C LEU A 175 6.66 -0.75 5.65
N THR A 176 6.56 0.45 6.23
CA THR A 176 7.46 0.92 7.28
C THR A 176 6.71 0.96 8.60
N ILE A 177 7.31 0.39 9.65
CA ILE A 177 6.77 0.40 11.01
C ILE A 177 7.84 1.00 11.91
N THR A 178 7.42 1.89 12.80
CA THR A 178 8.32 2.54 13.76
C THR A 178 7.86 2.20 15.18
N PRO A 179 8.64 1.43 15.95
CA PRO A 179 8.38 1.21 17.37
C PRO A 179 8.44 2.53 18.15
N ARG A 180 7.69 2.65 19.26
CA ARG A 180 7.68 3.87 20.09
C ARG A 180 8.81 3.98 21.11
N GLY A 181 9.71 3.00 21.14
CA GLY A 181 10.81 2.96 22.10
C GLY A 181 10.66 1.85 23.15
N THR A 182 11.68 1.73 24.00
CA THR A 182 11.85 0.58 24.93
C THR A 182 10.96 0.68 26.17
N ASP A 183 10.56 1.88 26.58
CA ASP A 183 9.62 2.15 27.68
C ASP A 183 8.15 1.92 27.28
N GLN A 184 7.88 1.83 25.98
CA GLN A 184 6.57 1.58 25.38
C GLN A 184 6.57 0.27 24.58
N ALA A 185 7.11 -0.79 25.19
CA ALA A 185 7.38 -2.06 24.52
C ALA A 185 6.17 -2.59 23.70
N GLY A 186 6.42 -2.85 22.42
CA GLY A 186 5.45 -3.38 21.47
C GLY A 186 4.49 -2.36 20.88
N LEU A 187 4.39 -1.13 21.43
CA LEU A 187 3.62 -0.06 20.79
C LEU A 187 4.34 0.45 19.55
N ILE A 188 3.54 0.76 18.53
CA ILE A 188 4.02 1.29 17.26
C ILE A 188 3.37 2.64 16.96
N TYR A 189 4.09 3.51 16.27
CA TYR A 189 3.47 4.59 15.52
C TYR A 189 2.66 4.04 14.34
N PRO A 190 1.74 4.83 13.75
CA PRO A 190 1.00 4.41 12.57
C PRO A 190 1.95 3.91 11.48
N PRO A 191 1.82 2.65 11.03
CA PRO A 191 2.59 2.18 9.90
C PRO A 191 2.35 3.04 8.67
N MET A 192 3.35 3.15 7.80
CA MET A 192 3.23 3.87 6.54
C MET A 192 3.46 2.92 5.37
N LEU A 193 2.57 2.97 4.39
CA LEU A 193 2.71 2.25 3.13
C LEU A 193 3.24 3.21 2.07
N THR A 194 4.49 3.04 1.66
CA THR A 194 5.08 3.78 0.54
C THR A 194 4.82 3.00 -0.75
N ILE A 195 4.30 3.66 -1.78
CA ILE A 195 4.04 3.07 -3.08
C ILE A 195 4.69 3.90 -4.19
N THR A 196 5.34 3.21 -5.12
CA THR A 196 5.86 3.78 -6.36
C THR A 196 5.11 3.16 -7.51
N TYR A 197 4.49 4.01 -8.34
CA TYR A 197 3.83 3.58 -9.55
C TYR A 197 4.73 3.76 -10.76
N ALA A 198 4.59 2.87 -11.75
CA ALA A 198 5.19 3.00 -13.06
C ALA A 198 4.14 2.81 -14.15
N ASP A 199 4.41 3.37 -15.33
CA ASP A 199 3.52 3.33 -16.49
C ASP A 199 4.08 2.40 -17.56
N LEU A 200 3.21 1.62 -18.19
CA LEU A 200 3.50 0.80 -19.37
C LEU A 200 2.68 1.30 -20.54
N LYS A 201 3.34 1.61 -21.64
CA LYS A 201 2.68 1.98 -22.91
C LYS A 201 2.40 0.72 -23.73
N ALA A 202 1.17 0.57 -24.20
CA ALA A 202 0.79 -0.57 -25.03
C ALA A 202 1.65 -0.70 -26.30
N SER A 203 2.01 0.43 -26.93
CA SER A 203 2.86 0.46 -28.12
C SER A 203 4.25 -0.16 -27.93
N GLU A 204 4.75 -0.17 -26.69
CA GLU A 204 6.11 -0.59 -26.34
C GLU A 204 6.11 -1.98 -25.69
N HIS A 205 5.05 -2.34 -24.95
CA HIS A 205 5.03 -3.54 -24.11
C HIS A 205 4.00 -4.61 -24.50
N TYR A 206 2.81 -4.21 -24.96
CA TYR A 206 1.70 -5.16 -25.15
C TYR A 206 1.89 -6.03 -26.39
N GLY A 207 1.79 -7.35 -26.23
CA GLY A 207 2.02 -8.35 -27.26
C GLY A 207 3.48 -8.45 -27.71
N LYS A 208 4.42 -7.89 -26.94
CA LYS A 208 5.86 -7.87 -27.24
C LYS A 208 6.66 -8.90 -26.45
N GLY A 209 6.01 -9.63 -25.52
CA GLY A 209 6.69 -10.54 -24.60
C GLY A 209 7.62 -9.79 -23.63
N ALA A 210 7.34 -8.53 -23.34
CA ALA A 210 8.12 -7.72 -22.40
C ALA A 210 7.87 -8.19 -20.96
N THR A 211 8.89 -8.10 -20.12
CA THR A 211 8.77 -8.32 -18.67
C THR A 211 9.06 -7.04 -17.90
N VAL A 212 8.48 -6.93 -16.71
CA VAL A 212 8.68 -5.80 -15.80
C VAL A 212 9.07 -6.29 -14.42
N GLN A 213 10.06 -5.63 -13.82
CA GLN A 213 10.52 -5.91 -12.47
C GLN A 213 9.62 -5.23 -11.44
N VAL A 214 9.20 -5.97 -10.42
CA VAL A 214 8.29 -5.50 -9.36
C VAL A 214 8.84 -5.88 -7.99
N THR A 215 8.73 -4.98 -7.01
CA THR A 215 9.11 -5.18 -5.61
C THR A 215 7.89 -4.97 -4.70
N PRO A 216 6.98 -5.95 -4.61
CA PRO A 216 5.62 -5.70 -4.14
C PRO A 216 5.43 -5.67 -2.63
N LEU A 217 6.42 -6.06 -1.82
CA LEU A 217 6.49 -5.63 -0.42
C LEU A 217 7.93 -5.69 0.08
N ALA A 218 8.45 -4.55 0.54
CA ALA A 218 9.67 -4.46 1.33
C ALA A 218 9.34 -3.98 2.74
N TRP A 219 10.06 -4.49 3.72
CA TRP A 219 9.92 -4.13 5.13
C TRP A 219 11.24 -3.52 5.63
N SER A 220 11.14 -2.46 6.42
CA SER A 220 12.29 -1.95 7.18
C SER A 220 11.83 -1.40 8.52
N ASP A 221 12.41 -1.91 9.60
CA ASP A 221 12.42 -1.21 10.88
C ASP A 221 13.39 -0.04 10.80
N ILE A 222 12.95 1.13 11.24
CA ILE A 222 13.86 2.21 11.59
C ILE A 222 14.14 2.02 13.07
N ASP A 223 15.25 1.36 13.39
CA ASP A 223 15.75 1.32 14.76
C ASP A 223 15.96 2.77 15.23
N SER A 224 15.29 3.14 16.32
CA SER A 224 15.63 4.35 17.08
C SER A 224 16.94 4.07 17.82
N SER A 225 18.07 4.18 17.12
CA SER A 225 19.40 4.23 17.71
C SER A 225 19.62 5.54 18.46
#